data_AF-A0A0G1W3S4-F1
#
_entry.id   AF-A0A0G1W3S4-F1
#
_cell.length_a   1.000
_cell.length_b   1.000
_cell.length_c   1.000
_cell.angle_alpha   90.00
_cell.angle_beta   90.00
_cell.angle_gamma   90.00
#
_symmetry.space_group_name_H-M   'P 1'
#
loop_
_entity.id
_entity.type
_entity.pdbx_description
1 polymer ?
#
loop_
_entity_poly.entity_id
_entity_poly.type
_entity_poly.pdbx_seq_one_letter_code
_entity_poly.pdbx_strand_id
1 'polypeptide(L)'
;MNISRIKPALVLFVLVALLVCPSARNALAEKAIPDGFRFERTLRVGSQGDDARYLQILLNRDNETRVNAPGLIGGAGAETGYFGLATKNAVGKFQFKYASEVLAPAGLSKSTGVMATLAPSDLAPPPSFDEVNRKTREALVNVICTTKRGGSFNLISGSGVIIDPRGIILTNAHLGQYFLLQDFPTPGNIECIIRAGEPARNMYKATLLFIPPAWVRDNAAKIDADEPTGTGENDYALLLINDTTIEENPLPEIFQYIQMDFGDVSFREPAVVLIAAYPVGFLSGITVQKDLYPSSSVVVTGAVYSFKENTPDVFSLGGSVVAQKGSSGGAVVNRENKLIGLIVTSSTGKTTGERDLNALTMSHIDSSFREATGDSIRSLFVGDIRASAQSFNEKIAPELKKILQDALTKR
;
A
#
# COMPACT_ATOMS: atom_id res chain seq x y z
N MET A 1 -44.71 12.47 6.07
CA MET A 1 -43.25 12.35 5.90
C MET A 1 -42.89 13.05 4.59
N ASN A 2 -42.27 14.22 4.68
CA ASN A 2 -42.20 15.21 3.60
C ASN A 2 -41.02 14.87 2.66
N ILE A 3 -41.31 14.50 1.41
CA ILE A 3 -40.34 14.01 0.41
C ILE A 3 -39.66 15.22 -0.30
N SER A 4 -39.10 16.16 0.46
CA SER A 4 -38.58 17.43 -0.08
C SER A 4 -37.16 17.81 0.37
N ARG A 5 -36.36 16.87 0.88
CA ARG A 5 -34.94 17.13 1.23
C ARG A 5 -33.99 15.97 0.93
N ILE A 6 -33.98 15.49 -0.31
CA ILE A 6 -32.86 14.67 -0.82
C ILE A 6 -32.27 15.44 -1.99
N LYS A 7 -31.18 16.18 -1.75
CA LYS A 7 -30.38 16.79 -2.82
C LYS A 7 -29.88 15.67 -3.74
N PRO A 8 -29.96 15.81 -5.07
CA PRO A 8 -29.60 14.73 -5.98
C PRO A 8 -28.08 14.51 -5.94
N ALA A 9 -27.65 13.40 -5.36
CA ALA A 9 -26.27 12.95 -5.38
C ALA A 9 -25.90 12.47 -6.81
N LEU A 10 -24.95 13.17 -7.44
CA LEU A 10 -24.33 12.87 -8.73
C LEU A 10 -23.06 12.02 -8.47
N VAL A 11 -22.60 11.13 -9.37
CA VAL A 11 -21.44 10.20 -9.17
C VAL A 11 -20.71 9.91 -10.50
N LEU A 12 -19.39 10.10 -10.63
CA LEU A 12 -18.61 10.23 -11.89
C LEU A 12 -17.99 8.92 -12.32
N PHE A 13 -18.05 8.67 -13.63
CA PHE A 13 -17.37 7.57 -14.30
C PHE A 13 -16.30 7.98 -15.33
N VAL A 14 -15.86 9.23 -15.36
CA VAL A 14 -15.13 9.76 -16.52
C VAL A 14 -13.61 9.52 -16.49
N LEU A 15 -13.00 9.11 -15.36
CA LEU A 15 -11.54 8.85 -15.33
C LEU A 15 -11.10 7.38 -15.32
N VAL A 16 -11.89 6.44 -14.79
CA VAL A 16 -11.43 5.04 -14.66
C VAL A 16 -11.41 4.29 -16.00
N ALA A 17 -12.29 4.62 -16.94
CA ALA A 17 -12.34 3.92 -18.24
C ALA A 17 -11.15 4.23 -19.18
N LEU A 18 -10.41 5.32 -18.96
CA LEU A 18 -9.26 5.72 -19.77
C LEU A 18 -7.89 5.34 -19.16
N LEU A 19 -7.85 4.93 -17.89
CA LEU A 19 -6.60 4.64 -17.16
C LEU A 19 -6.36 3.14 -16.89
N VAL A 20 -7.32 2.26 -17.23
CA VAL A 20 -7.15 0.80 -17.06
C VAL A 20 -6.53 0.22 -18.34
N CYS A 21 -5.21 -0.01 -18.28
CA CYS A 21 -4.42 -0.94 -19.10
C CYS A 21 -3.63 -0.34 -20.31
N PRO A 22 -2.31 -0.08 -20.15
CA PRO A 22 -1.38 0.15 -21.27
C PRO A 22 -1.03 -1.11 -22.08
N SER A 23 -1.45 -2.30 -21.65
CA SER A 23 -0.96 -3.59 -22.19
C SER A 23 -2.03 -4.40 -22.96
N ALA A 24 -2.72 -3.75 -23.89
CA ALA A 24 -3.54 -4.43 -24.89
C ALA A 24 -3.40 -3.79 -26.28
N ARG A 25 -2.16 -3.71 -26.78
CA ARG A 25 -1.95 -3.59 -28.23
C ARG A 25 -2.01 -4.98 -28.84
N ASN A 26 -3.18 -5.37 -29.35
CA ASN A 26 -3.28 -6.10 -30.61
C ASN A 26 -4.72 -6.09 -31.17
N ALA A 27 -4.82 -5.36 -32.29
CA ALA A 27 -5.65 -5.53 -33.49
C ALA A 27 -6.95 -6.35 -33.39
N LEU A 28 -8.08 -5.62 -33.37
CA LEU A 28 -9.32 -5.79 -34.19
C LEU A 28 -10.57 -5.10 -33.59
N ALA A 29 -10.43 -4.19 -32.62
CA ALA A 29 -11.55 -3.43 -32.04
C ALA A 29 -11.28 -1.91 -31.95
N GLU A 30 -10.44 -1.39 -32.84
CA GLU A 30 -10.11 0.04 -32.90
C GLU A 30 -11.22 0.81 -33.63
N LYS A 31 -11.84 1.74 -32.91
CA LYS A 31 -12.85 2.74 -33.33
C LYS A 31 -14.33 2.39 -33.18
N ALA A 32 -14.70 1.61 -32.16
CA ALA A 32 -16.11 1.49 -31.76
C ALA A 32 -16.63 2.70 -30.94
N ILE A 33 -15.74 3.43 -30.25
CA ILE A 33 -16.05 4.66 -29.50
C ILE A 33 -15.26 5.81 -30.15
N PRO A 34 -15.87 6.96 -30.47
CA PRO A 34 -15.16 8.11 -31.04
C PRO A 34 -14.07 8.65 -30.11
N ASP A 35 -12.96 9.08 -30.69
CA ASP A 35 -11.88 9.73 -29.96
C ASP A 35 -12.39 11.01 -29.29
N GLY A 36 -12.09 11.18 -27.99
CA GLY A 36 -12.55 12.33 -27.21
C GLY A 36 -14.00 12.27 -26.74
N PHE A 37 -14.73 11.16 -26.99
CA PHE A 37 -16.07 10.97 -26.44
C PHE A 37 -16.08 11.10 -24.90
N ARG A 38 -17.08 11.83 -24.38
CA ARG A 38 -17.34 11.97 -22.95
C ARG A 38 -18.80 11.65 -22.65
N PHE A 39 -19.03 11.00 -21.52
CA PHE A 39 -20.37 10.88 -20.98
C PHE A 39 -20.80 12.22 -20.38
N GLU A 40 -21.80 12.86 -20.98
CA GLU A 40 -22.28 14.19 -20.58
C GLU A 40 -23.59 14.16 -19.78
N ARG A 41 -24.21 12.98 -19.66
CA ARG A 41 -25.46 12.80 -18.94
C ARG A 41 -25.49 11.50 -18.15
N THR A 42 -26.40 11.46 -17.18
CA THR A 42 -26.71 10.26 -16.43
C THR A 42 -27.42 9.21 -17.28
N LEU A 43 -26.89 7.99 -17.32
CA LEU A 43 -27.50 6.80 -17.89
C LEU A 43 -28.07 5.88 -16.81
N ARG A 44 -29.32 5.46 -17.03
CA ARG A 44 -30.10 4.59 -16.16
C ARG A 44 -31.02 3.71 -17.01
N VAL A 45 -31.72 2.77 -16.37
CA VAL A 45 -32.72 1.94 -17.07
C VAL A 45 -33.68 2.81 -17.87
N GLY A 46 -33.83 2.51 -19.15
CA GLY A 46 -34.64 3.28 -20.09
C GLY A 46 -33.86 4.29 -20.94
N SER A 47 -32.61 4.62 -20.58
CA SER A 47 -31.76 5.49 -21.39
C SER A 47 -31.52 4.88 -22.77
N GLN A 48 -31.65 5.71 -23.80
CA GLN A 48 -31.35 5.34 -25.18
C GLN A 48 -30.29 6.25 -25.79
N GLY A 49 -29.45 5.72 -26.68
CA GLY A 49 -28.43 6.48 -27.43
C GLY A 49 -27.11 5.72 -27.58
N ASP A 50 -26.19 6.32 -28.36
CA ASP A 50 -24.84 5.77 -28.56
C ASP A 50 -24.02 5.74 -27.28
N ASP A 51 -24.27 6.64 -26.33
CA ASP A 51 -23.65 6.62 -25.02
C ASP A 51 -23.99 5.33 -24.23
N ALA A 52 -25.25 4.86 -24.27
CA ALA A 52 -25.61 3.56 -23.71
C ALA A 52 -24.86 2.41 -24.39
N ARG A 53 -24.68 2.48 -25.71
CA ARG A 53 -23.90 1.49 -26.48
C ARG A 53 -22.41 1.52 -26.11
N TYR A 54 -21.81 2.69 -26.00
CA TYR A 54 -20.41 2.86 -25.61
C TYR A 54 -20.14 2.39 -24.19
N LEU A 55 -21.07 2.62 -23.26
CA LEU A 55 -20.98 2.07 -21.91
C LEU A 55 -20.99 0.54 -21.92
N GLN A 56 -21.84 -0.09 -22.73
CA GLN A 56 -21.86 -1.55 -22.87
C GLN A 56 -20.54 -2.08 -23.44
N ILE A 57 -19.98 -1.42 -24.46
CA ILE A 57 -18.67 -1.77 -25.03
C ILE A 57 -17.59 -1.74 -23.95
N LEU A 58 -17.57 -0.71 -23.09
CA LEU A 58 -16.59 -0.61 -22.00
C LEU A 58 -16.77 -1.73 -20.96
N LEU A 59 -18.00 -1.97 -20.51
CA LEU A 59 -18.32 -3.01 -19.51
C LEU A 59 -17.99 -4.42 -20.00
N ASN A 60 -18.18 -4.69 -21.30
CA ASN A 60 -17.92 -5.99 -21.91
C ASN A 60 -16.43 -6.33 -22.08
N ARG A 61 -15.52 -5.39 -21.85
CA ARG A 61 -14.06 -5.64 -21.88
C ARG A 61 -13.58 -6.49 -20.70
N ASP A 62 -14.34 -6.51 -19.62
CA ASP A 62 -14.00 -7.23 -18.40
C ASP A 62 -15.07 -8.28 -18.10
N ASN A 63 -14.64 -9.54 -17.93
CA ASN A 63 -15.53 -10.66 -17.70
C ASN A 63 -16.37 -10.53 -16.42
N GLU A 64 -15.86 -9.83 -15.41
CA GLU A 64 -16.56 -9.60 -14.15
C GLU A 64 -17.60 -8.49 -14.25
N THR A 65 -17.45 -7.57 -15.21
CA THR A 65 -18.38 -6.44 -15.40
C THR A 65 -19.22 -6.53 -16.66
N ARG A 66 -19.06 -7.58 -17.47
CA ARG A 66 -19.79 -7.76 -18.73
C ARG A 66 -21.30 -7.70 -18.57
N VAL A 67 -21.95 -7.10 -19.55
CA VAL A 67 -23.41 -6.92 -19.64
C VAL A 67 -24.09 -8.25 -19.89
N ASN A 68 -23.54 -9.06 -20.81
CA ASN A 68 -24.05 -10.38 -21.15
C ASN A 68 -22.95 -11.26 -21.77
N ALA A 69 -23.27 -12.53 -22.05
CA ALA A 69 -22.37 -13.39 -22.84
C ALA A 69 -22.17 -12.81 -24.27
N PRO A 70 -21.00 -12.99 -24.89
CA PRO A 70 -20.74 -12.54 -26.26
C PRO A 70 -21.84 -12.99 -27.24
N GLY A 71 -22.25 -12.10 -28.14
CA GLY A 71 -23.31 -12.35 -29.14
C GLY A 71 -24.75 -12.29 -28.62
N LEU A 72 -24.98 -12.25 -27.30
CA LEU A 72 -26.31 -11.98 -26.74
C LEU A 72 -26.56 -10.47 -26.64
N ILE A 73 -27.84 -10.06 -26.66
CA ILE A 73 -28.24 -8.66 -26.59
C ILE A 73 -27.54 -7.93 -25.43
N GLY A 74 -26.82 -6.85 -25.78
CA GLY A 74 -26.03 -6.03 -24.87
C GLY A 74 -24.63 -6.58 -24.55
N GLY A 75 -24.32 -7.83 -24.89
CA GLY A 75 -23.02 -8.47 -24.75
C GLY A 75 -22.04 -8.09 -25.87
N ALA A 76 -20.80 -8.58 -25.76
CA ALA A 76 -19.74 -8.26 -26.71
C ALA A 76 -20.14 -8.61 -28.15
N GLY A 77 -20.05 -7.64 -29.06
CA GLY A 77 -20.43 -7.80 -30.48
C GLY A 77 -21.94 -7.71 -30.76
N ALA A 78 -22.76 -7.47 -29.73
CA ALA A 78 -24.21 -7.29 -29.81
C ALA A 78 -24.69 -6.14 -28.91
N GLU A 79 -23.84 -5.12 -28.73
CA GLU A 79 -24.15 -3.93 -27.95
C GLU A 79 -25.28 -3.12 -28.59
N THR A 80 -26.11 -2.53 -27.74
CA THR A 80 -27.32 -1.81 -28.14
C THR A 80 -27.29 -0.39 -27.62
N GLY A 81 -28.02 0.49 -28.28
CA GLY A 81 -28.27 1.83 -27.75
C GLY A 81 -29.26 1.86 -26.59
N TYR A 82 -29.56 0.75 -25.90
CA TYR A 82 -30.55 0.72 -24.82
C TYR A 82 -29.94 0.27 -23.49
N PHE A 83 -30.05 1.11 -22.46
CA PHE A 83 -29.66 0.76 -21.10
C PHE A 83 -30.79 -0.04 -20.43
N GLY A 84 -30.65 -1.36 -20.43
CA GLY A 84 -31.59 -2.30 -19.80
C GLY A 84 -31.17 -2.74 -18.40
N LEU A 85 -31.90 -3.71 -17.84
CA LEU A 85 -31.58 -4.29 -16.53
C LEU A 85 -30.21 -5.00 -16.51
N ALA A 86 -29.83 -5.66 -17.62
CA ALA A 86 -28.52 -6.26 -17.78
C ALA A 86 -27.39 -5.21 -17.67
N THR A 87 -27.56 -4.06 -18.34
CA THR A 87 -26.62 -2.93 -18.25
C THR A 87 -26.58 -2.34 -16.85
N LYS A 88 -27.73 -2.18 -16.18
CA LYS A 88 -27.80 -1.74 -14.77
C LYS A 88 -26.97 -2.64 -13.86
N ASN A 89 -27.14 -3.95 -14.00
CA ASN A 89 -26.43 -4.94 -13.19
C ASN A 89 -24.92 -4.90 -13.47
N ALA A 90 -24.52 -4.78 -14.73
CA ALA A 90 -23.13 -4.63 -15.13
C ALA A 90 -22.47 -3.36 -14.57
N VAL A 91 -23.17 -2.22 -14.64
CA VAL A 91 -22.73 -0.98 -13.98
C VAL A 91 -22.60 -1.19 -12.48
N GLY A 92 -23.54 -1.90 -11.85
CA GLY A 92 -23.47 -2.21 -10.43
C GLY A 92 -22.24 -3.04 -10.05
N LYS A 93 -21.93 -4.08 -10.83
CA LYS A 93 -20.71 -4.89 -10.67
C LYS A 93 -19.46 -4.04 -10.85
N PHE A 94 -19.42 -3.17 -11.86
CA PHE A 94 -18.32 -2.25 -12.07
C PHE A 94 -18.14 -1.33 -10.85
N GLN A 95 -19.21 -0.66 -10.41
CA GLN A 95 -19.16 0.24 -9.24
C GLN A 95 -18.65 -0.45 -7.98
N PHE A 96 -19.06 -1.70 -7.76
CA PHE A 96 -18.59 -2.49 -6.63
C PHE A 96 -17.12 -2.88 -6.77
N LYS A 97 -16.70 -3.31 -7.98
CA LYS A 97 -15.31 -3.68 -8.29
C LYS A 97 -14.32 -2.52 -8.08
N TYR A 98 -14.75 -1.30 -8.39
CA TYR A 98 -13.96 -0.07 -8.26
C TYR A 98 -14.50 0.85 -7.17
N ALA A 99 -14.92 0.27 -6.04
CA ALA A 99 -15.61 1.01 -4.99
C ALA A 99 -14.77 2.17 -4.42
N SER A 100 -13.45 2.03 -4.32
CA SER A 100 -12.54 3.08 -3.85
C SER A 100 -12.45 4.27 -4.81
N GLU A 101 -12.57 4.05 -6.12
CA GLU A 101 -12.45 5.10 -7.13
C GLU A 101 -13.81 5.71 -7.52
N VAL A 102 -14.90 4.96 -7.31
CA VAL A 102 -16.23 5.30 -7.84
C VAL A 102 -17.23 5.61 -6.74
N LEU A 103 -17.30 4.77 -5.71
CA LEU A 103 -18.32 4.87 -4.66
C LEU A 103 -17.84 5.75 -3.51
N ALA A 104 -16.59 5.58 -3.07
CA ALA A 104 -16.03 6.33 -1.95
C ALA A 104 -15.97 7.85 -2.19
N PRO A 105 -15.53 8.36 -3.37
CA PRO A 105 -15.52 9.81 -3.62
C PRO A 105 -16.92 10.43 -3.66
N ALA A 106 -17.93 9.60 -3.95
CA ALA A 106 -19.34 9.98 -3.94
C ALA A 106 -20.03 9.76 -2.58
N GLY A 107 -19.31 9.31 -1.55
CA GLY A 107 -19.88 8.99 -0.23
C GLY A 107 -20.87 7.82 -0.25
N LEU A 108 -20.76 6.93 -1.24
CA LEU A 108 -21.63 5.75 -1.38
C LEU A 108 -20.92 4.49 -0.86
N SER A 109 -21.70 3.63 -0.21
CA SER A 109 -21.26 2.28 0.23
C SER A 109 -21.93 1.14 -0.53
N LYS A 110 -22.84 1.47 -1.47
CA LYS A 110 -23.57 0.50 -2.29
C LYS A 110 -23.63 0.96 -3.74
N SER A 111 -23.51 0.01 -4.65
CA SER A 111 -23.68 0.26 -6.09
C SER A 111 -25.11 0.76 -6.38
N THR A 112 -25.23 1.75 -7.26
CA THR A 112 -26.51 2.30 -7.72
C THR A 112 -26.99 1.65 -9.02
N GLY A 113 -26.07 1.07 -9.80
CA GLY A 113 -26.33 0.59 -11.16
C GLY A 113 -26.65 1.73 -12.14
N VAL A 114 -26.36 2.97 -11.76
CA VAL A 114 -26.59 4.19 -12.56
C VAL A 114 -25.23 4.80 -12.89
N MET A 115 -25.00 5.12 -14.16
CA MET A 115 -23.81 5.86 -14.57
C MET A 115 -24.18 7.34 -14.54
N ALA A 116 -23.60 8.11 -13.63
CA ALA A 116 -23.82 9.54 -13.54
C ALA A 116 -22.53 10.30 -13.90
N THR A 117 -22.64 11.63 -14.00
CA THR A 117 -21.52 12.53 -14.23
C THR A 117 -21.35 13.41 -12.98
N LEU A 118 -20.30 13.30 -12.16
CA LEU A 118 -20.11 14.28 -11.06
C LEU A 118 -19.80 15.65 -11.66
N ALA A 119 -20.42 16.69 -11.10
CA ALA A 119 -19.79 18.00 -11.12
C ALA A 119 -18.64 18.00 -10.08
N PRO A 120 -17.54 18.74 -10.29
CA PRO A 120 -16.49 18.89 -9.28
C PRO A 120 -17.01 19.33 -7.89
N SER A 121 -18.15 20.01 -7.84
CA SER A 121 -18.84 20.44 -6.62
C SER A 121 -19.48 19.30 -5.81
N ASP A 122 -19.67 18.13 -6.41
CA ASP A 122 -20.34 16.99 -5.81
C ASP A 122 -19.37 15.99 -5.17
N LEU A 123 -18.06 16.15 -5.42
CA LEU A 123 -17.01 15.40 -4.72
C LEU A 123 -16.92 15.90 -3.27
N ALA A 124 -16.87 14.98 -2.33
CA ALA A 124 -16.50 15.33 -0.96
C ALA A 124 -15.14 16.08 -1.02
N PRO A 125 -14.97 17.17 -0.24
CA PRO A 125 -13.68 17.83 -0.19
C PRO A 125 -12.61 16.82 0.25
N PRO A 126 -11.40 16.87 -0.33
CA PRO A 126 -10.32 15.99 0.10
C PRO A 126 -10.07 16.19 1.60
N PRO A 127 -9.72 15.12 2.35
CA PRO A 127 -9.54 15.22 3.78
C PRO A 127 -8.42 16.23 4.11
N SER A 128 -8.53 16.84 5.29
CA SER A 128 -7.45 17.68 5.81
C SER A 128 -6.24 16.82 6.17
N PHE A 129 -5.04 17.40 6.16
CA PHE A 129 -3.85 16.69 6.61
C PHE A 129 -3.93 16.28 8.09
N ASP A 130 -4.75 16.95 8.91
CA ASP A 130 -5.03 16.51 10.28
C ASP A 130 -5.78 15.18 10.30
N GLU A 131 -6.77 15.01 9.43
CA GLU A 131 -7.49 13.74 9.30
C GLU A 131 -6.59 12.64 8.71
N VAL A 132 -5.83 12.96 7.67
CA VAL A 132 -4.83 12.04 7.09
C VAL A 132 -3.83 11.61 8.16
N ASN A 133 -3.33 12.55 8.97
CA ASN A 133 -2.38 12.26 10.04
C ASN A 133 -2.97 11.37 11.13
N ARG A 134 -4.19 11.65 11.60
CA ARG A 134 -4.88 10.80 12.57
C ARG A 134 -5.02 9.37 12.06
N LYS A 135 -5.54 9.19 10.84
CA LYS A 135 -5.72 7.86 10.21
C LYS A 135 -4.38 7.15 9.99
N THR A 136 -3.36 7.88 9.57
CA THR A 136 -2.02 7.33 9.34
C THR A 136 -1.41 6.82 10.66
N ARG A 137 -1.52 7.60 11.75
CA ARG A 137 -1.02 7.20 13.08
C ARG A 137 -1.74 5.99 13.66
N GLU A 138 -3.04 5.84 13.39
CA GLU A 138 -3.82 4.66 13.80
C GLU A 138 -3.32 3.35 13.15
N ALA A 139 -2.76 3.43 11.94
CA ALA A 139 -2.19 2.29 11.21
C ALA A 139 -0.67 2.14 11.41
N LEU A 140 -0.01 3.11 12.07
CA LEU A 140 1.44 3.14 12.22
C LEU A 140 1.89 2.27 13.39
N VAL A 141 2.90 1.43 13.16
CA VAL A 141 3.50 0.57 14.18
C VAL A 141 4.99 0.86 14.34
N ASN A 142 5.51 0.59 15.52
CA ASN A 142 6.93 0.48 15.80
C ASN A 142 7.33 -0.99 15.82
N VAL A 143 8.41 -1.35 15.12
CA VAL A 143 9.00 -2.67 15.17
C VAL A 143 10.27 -2.57 16.01
N ILE A 144 10.34 -3.35 17.08
CA ILE A 144 11.51 -3.39 17.96
C ILE A 144 12.01 -4.82 18.08
N CYS A 145 13.31 -5.05 17.88
CA CYS A 145 13.92 -6.34 18.11
C CYS A 145 15.05 -6.23 19.14
N THR A 146 15.01 -7.12 20.14
CA THR A 146 15.95 -7.18 21.27
C THR A 146 16.65 -8.53 21.30
N THR A 147 17.87 -8.57 21.84
CA THR A 147 18.61 -9.82 22.08
C THR A 147 18.60 -10.21 23.56
N LYS A 148 18.32 -11.47 23.90
CA LYS A 148 18.14 -11.93 25.30
C LYS A 148 19.37 -11.83 26.21
N ARG A 149 20.60 -11.89 25.67
CA ARG A 149 21.84 -12.02 26.47
C ARG A 149 22.61 -10.71 26.77
N GLY A 150 21.95 -9.56 26.67
CA GLY A 150 22.39 -8.29 27.29
C GLY A 150 23.90 -7.99 27.25
N GLY A 151 24.37 -7.44 26.12
CA GLY A 151 25.57 -6.60 26.04
C GLY A 151 25.16 -5.14 25.83
N SER A 152 26.10 -4.19 25.86
CA SER A 152 25.87 -2.74 25.73
C SER A 152 25.29 -2.30 24.35
N PHE A 153 24.04 -2.67 24.03
CA PHE A 153 23.32 -2.60 22.73
C PHE A 153 23.48 -3.90 21.87
N ASN A 154 22.48 -4.37 21.12
CA ASN A 154 21.94 -3.73 19.91
C ASN A 154 20.43 -3.93 19.74
N LEU A 155 19.66 -3.11 20.46
CA LEU A 155 18.25 -2.85 20.18
C LEU A 155 18.14 -2.28 18.75
N ILE A 156 17.44 -2.94 17.83
CA ILE A 156 17.01 -2.30 16.60
C ILE A 156 15.57 -1.85 16.73
N SER A 157 15.29 -0.62 16.30
CA SER A 157 13.96 -0.04 16.31
C SER A 157 13.71 0.64 14.98
N GLY A 158 12.55 0.39 14.41
CA GLY A 158 12.08 1.00 13.18
C GLY A 158 10.57 1.16 13.17
N SER A 159 10.04 1.50 12.01
CA SER A 159 8.62 1.76 11.79
C SER A 159 8.01 0.72 10.85
N GLY A 160 6.69 0.67 10.83
CA GLY A 160 5.92 -0.10 9.87
C GLY A 160 4.53 0.49 9.72
N VAL A 161 3.82 0.08 8.68
CA VAL A 161 2.46 0.52 8.39
C VAL A 161 1.57 -0.70 8.19
N ILE A 162 0.45 -0.77 8.88
CA ILE A 162 -0.56 -1.79 8.61
C ILE A 162 -1.24 -1.41 7.28
N ILE A 163 -1.17 -2.31 6.30
CA ILE A 163 -1.63 -2.09 4.91
C ILE A 163 -2.86 -2.93 4.53
N ASP A 164 -3.27 -3.86 5.40
CA ASP A 164 -4.41 -4.75 5.18
C ASP A 164 -5.19 -4.93 6.50
N PRO A 165 -6.54 -4.96 6.47
CA PRO A 165 -7.38 -5.13 7.65
C PRO A 165 -7.14 -6.43 8.43
N ARG A 166 -6.47 -7.42 7.83
CA ARG A 166 -6.13 -8.70 8.46
C ARG A 166 -4.75 -8.68 9.16
N GLY A 167 -4.10 -7.52 9.25
CA GLY A 167 -2.88 -7.34 10.03
C GLY A 167 -1.57 -7.53 9.26
N ILE A 168 -1.56 -7.26 7.96
CA ILE A 168 -0.31 -7.20 7.18
C ILE A 168 0.38 -5.88 7.44
N ILE A 169 1.65 -5.92 7.85
CA ILE A 169 2.51 -4.76 8.06
C ILE A 169 3.52 -4.69 6.92
N LEU A 170 3.64 -3.52 6.29
CA LEU A 170 4.77 -3.17 5.43
C LEU A 170 5.84 -2.46 6.26
N THR A 171 7.08 -2.91 6.16
CA THR A 171 8.26 -2.34 6.85
C THR A 171 9.50 -2.54 5.99
N ASN A 172 10.70 -2.19 6.47
CA ASN A 172 11.94 -2.44 5.73
C ASN A 172 12.47 -3.87 5.89
N ALA A 173 13.22 -4.34 4.89
CA ALA A 173 13.85 -5.66 4.89
C ALA A 173 14.92 -5.77 5.97
N HIS A 174 15.67 -4.69 6.23
CA HIS A 174 16.65 -4.68 7.33
C HIS A 174 16.01 -4.82 8.73
N LEU A 175 14.70 -4.58 8.87
CA LEU A 175 13.94 -4.94 10.08
C LEU A 175 13.42 -6.37 9.97
N GLY A 176 12.89 -6.75 8.80
CA GLY A 176 12.40 -8.09 8.50
C GLY A 176 13.43 -9.20 8.69
N GLN A 177 14.72 -8.95 8.45
CA GLN A 177 15.79 -9.93 8.59
C GLN A 177 15.89 -10.52 10.02
N TYR A 178 15.52 -9.74 11.05
CA TYR A 178 15.58 -10.19 12.44
C TYR A 178 14.55 -11.29 12.73
N PHE A 179 13.46 -11.35 11.96
CA PHE A 179 12.50 -12.45 12.01
C PHE A 179 13.09 -13.76 11.45
N LEU A 180 14.05 -13.70 10.52
CA LEU A 180 14.79 -14.90 10.07
C LEU A 180 15.77 -15.41 11.14
N LEU A 181 16.25 -14.51 12.00
CA LEU A 181 17.32 -14.76 12.97
C LEU A 181 16.84 -14.97 14.41
N GLN A 182 15.53 -15.12 14.66
CA GLN A 182 14.95 -15.29 15.99
C GLN A 182 15.64 -16.37 16.84
N ASP A 183 16.03 -17.48 16.20
CA ASP A 183 16.67 -18.63 16.85
C ASP A 183 18.18 -18.72 16.65
N PHE A 184 18.85 -17.63 16.27
CA PHE A 184 20.29 -17.60 16.06
C PHE A 184 21.01 -16.68 17.06
N PRO A 185 22.14 -17.09 17.67
CA PRO A 185 22.78 -18.41 17.55
C PRO A 185 22.10 -19.50 18.39
N THR A 186 21.19 -19.14 19.30
CA THR A 186 20.42 -20.07 20.13
C THR A 186 18.92 -19.81 19.99
N PRO A 187 18.05 -20.81 20.22
CA PRO A 187 16.61 -20.65 20.15
C PRO A 187 16.09 -19.44 20.93
N GLY A 188 15.23 -18.64 20.29
CA GLY A 188 14.65 -17.41 20.83
C GLY A 188 15.68 -16.38 21.30
N ASN A 189 16.86 -16.30 20.70
CA ASN A 189 17.88 -15.30 21.04
C ASN A 189 17.43 -13.88 20.69
N ILE A 190 16.68 -13.71 19.59
CA ILE A 190 16.13 -12.42 19.16
C ILE A 190 14.61 -12.44 19.34
N GLU A 191 14.11 -11.44 20.04
CA GLU A 191 12.67 -11.20 20.23
C GLU A 191 12.27 -9.93 19.48
N CYS A 192 11.34 -10.05 18.54
CA CYS A 192 10.78 -8.93 17.81
C CYS A 192 9.33 -8.69 18.25
N ILE A 193 9.02 -7.46 18.66
CA ILE A 193 7.71 -7.04 19.14
C ILE A 193 7.18 -5.91 18.26
N ILE A 194 5.88 -5.97 17.95
CA ILE A 194 5.15 -4.90 17.28
C ILE A 194 4.47 -4.06 18.35
N ARG A 195 4.76 -2.76 18.30
CA ARG A 195 4.24 -1.75 19.22
C ARG A 195 3.35 -0.77 18.47
N ALA A 196 2.31 -0.28 19.13
CA ALA A 196 1.43 0.73 18.55
C ALA A 196 0.99 1.75 19.62
N GLY A 197 0.42 2.87 19.16
CA GLY A 197 -0.08 3.94 20.00
C GLY A 197 0.93 5.05 20.28
N GLU A 198 0.46 6.07 20.99
CA GLU A 198 1.23 7.25 21.36
C GLU A 198 1.14 7.46 22.88
N PRO A 199 2.12 7.03 23.67
CA PRO A 199 3.37 6.38 23.28
C PRO A 199 3.20 4.92 22.81
N ALA A 200 4.18 4.41 22.06
CA ALA A 200 4.20 3.05 21.55
C ALA A 200 4.26 2.03 22.71
N ARG A 201 3.30 1.12 22.74
CA ARG A 201 3.17 0.04 23.72
C ARG A 201 3.22 -1.31 23.02
N ASN A 202 3.80 -2.32 23.69
CA ASN A 202 3.80 -3.69 23.19
C ASN A 202 2.35 -4.15 23.01
N MET A 203 2.01 -4.58 21.80
CA MET A 203 0.65 -5.00 21.47
C MET A 203 0.63 -6.35 20.77
N TYR A 204 1.53 -6.55 19.79
CA TYR A 204 1.45 -7.71 18.92
C TYR A 204 2.78 -8.43 18.74
N LYS A 205 2.67 -9.72 18.42
CA LYS A 205 3.71 -10.51 17.79
C LYS A 205 3.39 -10.63 16.30
N ALA A 206 4.43 -10.84 15.50
CA ALA A 206 4.27 -11.04 14.07
C ALA A 206 5.19 -12.16 13.57
N THR A 207 4.81 -12.72 12.43
CA THR A 207 5.65 -13.63 11.64
C THR A 207 6.02 -12.97 10.31
N LEU A 208 7.08 -13.46 9.69
CA LEU A 208 7.51 -12.96 8.38
C LEU A 208 6.55 -13.48 7.30
N LEU A 209 5.86 -12.59 6.59
CA LEU A 209 5.06 -12.94 5.43
C LEU A 209 5.92 -13.00 4.16
N PHE A 210 6.85 -12.06 4.03
CA PHE A 210 7.77 -11.99 2.91
C PHE A 210 8.96 -11.07 3.19
N ILE A 211 10.14 -11.42 2.67
CA ILE A 211 11.30 -10.53 2.52
C ILE A 211 11.95 -10.85 1.16
N PRO A 212 12.35 -9.86 0.35
CA PRO A 212 12.97 -10.09 -0.94
C PRO A 212 14.23 -10.95 -0.83
N PRO A 213 14.29 -12.12 -1.49
CA PRO A 213 15.51 -12.94 -1.53
C PRO A 213 16.73 -12.19 -2.08
N ALA A 214 16.51 -11.31 -3.07
CA ALA A 214 17.55 -10.45 -3.62
C ALA A 214 18.17 -9.55 -2.54
N TRP A 215 17.34 -8.89 -1.72
CA TRP A 215 17.82 -8.04 -0.62
C TRP A 215 18.69 -8.82 0.36
N VAL A 216 18.26 -10.02 0.76
CA VAL A 216 19.04 -10.86 1.70
C VAL A 216 20.40 -11.22 1.11
N ARG A 217 20.47 -11.63 -0.16
CA ARG A 217 21.73 -11.98 -0.82
C ARG A 217 22.68 -10.79 -0.92
N ASP A 218 22.16 -9.62 -1.27
CA ASP A 218 22.95 -8.42 -1.50
C ASP A 218 23.47 -7.80 -0.19
N ASN A 219 22.76 -8.02 0.93
CA ASN A 219 23.07 -7.39 2.22
C ASN A 219 23.66 -8.35 3.27
N ALA A 220 23.67 -9.66 3.02
CA ALA A 220 24.18 -10.65 3.98
C ALA A 220 25.60 -10.33 4.49
N ALA A 221 26.50 -9.90 3.60
CA ALA A 221 27.87 -9.57 3.96
C ALA A 221 28.02 -8.32 4.85
N LYS A 222 26.96 -7.49 4.94
CA LYS A 222 26.94 -6.22 5.67
C LYS A 222 26.06 -6.28 6.92
N ILE A 223 25.56 -7.44 7.31
CA ILE A 223 24.54 -7.59 8.36
C ILE A 223 24.97 -7.10 9.75
N ASP A 224 26.27 -7.08 10.03
CA ASP A 224 26.86 -6.62 11.29
C ASP A 224 27.49 -5.22 11.18
N ALA A 225 27.30 -4.53 10.04
CA ALA A 225 27.78 -3.16 9.89
C ALA A 225 26.91 -2.20 10.71
N ASP A 226 27.56 -1.28 11.44
CA ASP A 226 26.87 -0.27 12.24
C ASP A 226 26.06 0.73 11.39
N GLU A 227 26.58 1.05 10.20
CA GLU A 227 25.97 1.99 9.25
C GLU A 227 26.07 1.45 7.81
N PRO A 228 25.28 0.43 7.46
CA PRO A 228 25.33 -0.15 6.13
C PRO A 228 24.85 0.86 5.08
N THR A 229 25.62 1.02 4.01
CA THR A 229 25.24 1.84 2.85
C THR A 229 24.51 0.99 1.81
N GLY A 230 23.48 1.57 1.21
CA GLY A 230 22.67 0.92 0.19
C GLY A 230 21.71 1.88 -0.49
N THR A 231 21.19 1.46 -1.64
CA THR A 231 20.24 2.23 -2.45
C THR A 231 18.80 2.10 -1.93
N GLY A 232 18.54 1.09 -1.10
CA GLY A 232 17.20 0.76 -0.59
C GLY A 232 16.33 -0.02 -1.57
N GLU A 233 16.85 -0.43 -2.74
CA GLU A 233 16.07 -0.99 -3.86
C GLU A 233 15.10 -2.11 -3.47
N ASN A 234 15.56 -3.07 -2.68
CA ASN A 234 14.70 -4.18 -2.23
C ASN A 234 14.46 -4.13 -0.72
N ASP A 235 14.61 -2.96 -0.09
CA ASP A 235 14.56 -2.82 1.37
C ASP A 235 13.12 -2.70 1.89
N TYR A 236 12.30 -3.71 1.61
CA TYR A 236 10.97 -3.86 2.19
C TYR A 236 10.75 -5.29 2.70
N ALA A 237 9.87 -5.46 3.66
CA ALA A 237 9.39 -6.74 4.14
C ALA A 237 7.92 -6.64 4.50
N LEU A 238 7.24 -7.77 4.42
CA LEU A 238 5.87 -7.93 4.89
C LEU A 238 5.90 -8.78 6.14
N LEU A 239 5.24 -8.31 7.19
CA LEU A 239 4.99 -9.06 8.41
C LEU A 239 3.50 -9.34 8.53
N LEU A 240 3.13 -10.44 9.15
CA LEU A 240 1.76 -10.78 9.49
C LEU A 240 1.61 -10.80 11.01
N ILE A 241 0.77 -9.93 11.55
CA ILE A 241 0.35 -10.00 12.95
C ILE A 241 -0.37 -11.33 13.17
N ASN A 242 0.15 -12.15 14.08
CA ASN A 242 -0.36 -13.50 14.31
C ASN A 242 -0.80 -13.76 15.76
N ASP A 243 -0.40 -12.90 16.70
CA ASP A 243 -0.71 -13.04 18.13
C ASP A 243 -0.56 -11.69 18.87
N THR A 244 -1.12 -11.58 20.06
CA THR A 244 -0.90 -10.43 20.96
C THR A 244 0.28 -10.67 21.89
N THR A 245 0.78 -9.61 22.53
CA THR A 245 1.78 -9.75 23.60
C THR A 245 1.18 -10.09 24.96
N ILE A 246 -0.15 -10.09 25.07
CA ILE A 246 -0.90 -10.39 26.30
C ILE A 246 -1.90 -11.47 25.92
N GLU A 247 -1.66 -12.72 26.34
CA GLU A 247 -2.42 -13.91 25.92
C GLU A 247 -3.94 -13.80 26.12
N GLU A 248 -4.38 -13.01 27.10
CA GLU A 248 -5.80 -12.80 27.44
C GLU A 248 -6.52 -11.82 26.49
N ASN A 249 -5.78 -11.10 25.64
CA ASN A 249 -6.35 -10.15 24.68
C ASN A 249 -6.36 -10.77 23.29
N PRO A 250 -7.54 -11.07 22.70
CA PRO A 250 -7.62 -11.53 21.32
C PRO A 250 -7.22 -10.42 20.36
N LEU A 251 -6.73 -10.82 19.17
CA LEU A 251 -6.52 -9.89 18.06
C LEU A 251 -7.85 -9.22 17.66
N PRO A 252 -7.83 -7.95 17.23
CA PRO A 252 -9.01 -7.32 16.67
C PRO A 252 -9.46 -8.04 15.39
N GLU A 253 -10.76 -8.06 15.12
CA GLU A 253 -11.31 -8.62 13.88
C GLU A 253 -10.82 -7.86 12.65
N ILE A 254 -10.62 -6.55 12.78
CA ILE A 254 -10.16 -5.64 11.74
C ILE A 254 -9.13 -4.68 12.35
N PHE A 255 -7.94 -4.64 11.75
CA PHE A 255 -6.93 -3.65 12.06
C PHE A 255 -7.20 -2.32 11.35
N GLN A 256 -6.83 -1.20 11.97
CA GLN A 256 -6.74 0.08 11.25
C GLN A 256 -5.58 -0.01 10.26
N TYR A 257 -5.82 0.38 9.01
CA TYR A 257 -4.86 0.22 7.92
C TYR A 257 -4.91 1.38 6.93
N ILE A 258 -3.82 1.58 6.19
CA ILE A 258 -3.78 2.50 5.05
C ILE A 258 -3.65 1.69 3.76
N GLN A 259 -4.58 1.91 2.84
CA GLN A 259 -4.56 1.23 1.54
C GLN A 259 -3.40 1.75 0.69
N MET A 260 -2.68 0.83 0.05
CA MET A 260 -1.61 1.17 -0.89
C MET A 260 -2.16 1.68 -2.22
N ASP A 261 -1.54 2.71 -2.76
CA ASP A 261 -1.77 3.20 -4.11
C ASP A 261 -0.54 2.96 -4.98
N PHE A 262 -0.74 2.14 -6.01
CA PHE A 262 0.28 1.70 -6.95
C PHE A 262 0.30 2.55 -8.23
N GLY A 263 -0.51 3.60 -8.29
CA GLY A 263 -0.54 4.50 -9.43
C GLY A 263 0.66 5.44 -9.43
N ASP A 264 1.24 5.66 -10.61
CA ASP A 264 2.37 6.57 -10.75
C ASP A 264 1.96 8.05 -10.83
N VAL A 265 0.66 8.35 -10.71
CA VAL A 265 0.11 9.71 -10.87
C VAL A 265 0.71 10.66 -9.82
N SER A 266 0.91 10.18 -8.59
CA SER A 266 1.49 10.97 -7.49
C SER A 266 2.95 11.38 -7.70
N PHE A 267 3.63 10.84 -8.72
CA PHE A 267 5.05 11.08 -8.99
C PHE A 267 5.31 11.90 -10.26
N ARG A 268 4.26 12.32 -10.97
CA ARG A 268 4.40 13.13 -12.21
C ARG A 268 4.79 14.58 -11.93
N GLU A 269 4.36 15.10 -10.80
CA GLU A 269 4.62 16.46 -10.33
C GLU A 269 4.87 16.43 -8.82
N PRO A 270 5.63 17.41 -8.26
CA PRO A 270 5.78 17.55 -6.82
C PRO A 270 4.42 17.62 -6.11
N ALA A 271 4.20 16.74 -5.14
CA ALA A 271 2.95 16.63 -4.40
C ALA A 271 3.16 16.92 -2.92
N VAL A 272 2.15 17.51 -2.28
CA VAL A 272 2.13 17.67 -0.83
C VAL A 272 1.68 16.35 -0.20
N VAL A 273 2.49 15.80 0.70
CA VAL A 273 2.28 14.48 1.31
C VAL A 273 2.50 14.56 2.82
N LEU A 274 1.91 13.63 3.56
CA LEU A 274 2.21 13.39 4.96
C LEU A 274 3.25 12.28 5.07
N ILE A 275 4.30 12.50 5.86
CA ILE A 275 5.21 11.46 6.30
C ILE A 275 5.03 11.20 7.79
N ALA A 276 5.02 9.93 8.21
CA ALA A 276 4.83 9.56 9.61
C ALA A 276 5.65 8.31 9.97
N ALA A 277 6.32 8.33 11.12
CA ALA A 277 7.15 7.22 11.59
C ALA A 277 7.33 7.27 13.13
N TYR A 278 8.09 6.34 13.68
CA TYR A 278 8.61 6.34 15.05
C TYR A 278 10.12 6.58 15.08
N PRO A 279 10.58 7.84 14.94
CA PRO A 279 12.01 8.15 14.98
C PRO A 279 12.58 7.92 16.38
N VAL A 280 13.79 7.35 16.47
CA VAL A 280 14.49 7.06 17.72
C VAL A 280 15.86 7.74 17.81
N GLY A 281 16.29 8.47 16.77
CA GLY A 281 17.68 8.92 16.60
C GLY A 281 18.26 9.78 17.74
N PHE A 282 17.41 10.36 18.59
CA PHE A 282 17.83 11.18 19.73
C PHE A 282 17.49 10.57 21.09
N LEU A 283 16.95 9.34 21.11
CA LEU A 283 16.42 8.72 22.32
C LEU A 283 17.39 7.68 22.88
N SER A 284 17.48 7.62 24.21
CA SER A 284 18.18 6.53 24.89
C SER A 284 17.43 5.20 24.72
N GLY A 285 18.12 4.06 24.84
CA GLY A 285 17.48 2.73 24.74
C GLY A 285 16.34 2.49 25.75
N ILE A 286 16.38 3.16 26.91
CA ILE A 286 15.31 3.11 27.92
C ILE A 286 14.10 3.94 27.46
N THR A 287 14.34 5.14 26.93
CA THR A 287 13.28 6.03 26.41
C THR A 287 12.58 5.40 25.20
N VAL A 288 13.32 4.74 24.32
CA VAL A 288 12.74 4.01 23.17
C VAL A 288 11.73 2.97 23.64
N GLN A 289 11.99 2.26 24.73
CA GLN A 289 11.09 1.23 25.25
C GLN A 289 9.91 1.79 26.04
N LYS A 290 10.08 2.91 26.75
CA LYS A 290 9.05 3.45 27.66
C LYS A 290 8.22 4.59 27.08
N ASP A 291 8.80 5.48 26.28
CA ASP A 291 8.22 6.78 25.94
C ASP A 291 8.50 7.17 24.48
N LEU A 292 8.28 6.22 23.56
CA LEU A 292 8.43 6.45 22.12
C LEU A 292 7.13 6.96 21.51
N TYR A 293 7.12 8.17 20.96
CA TYR A 293 5.96 8.77 20.31
C TYR A 293 6.15 8.83 18.79
N PRO A 294 5.08 8.66 17.99
CA PRO A 294 5.18 8.84 16.56
C PRO A 294 5.39 10.33 16.23
N SER A 295 6.16 10.59 15.18
CA SER A 295 6.36 11.93 14.62
C SER A 295 5.84 11.96 13.19
N SER A 296 5.30 13.11 12.79
CA SER A 296 4.74 13.31 11.46
C SER A 296 5.09 14.70 10.93
N SER A 297 5.17 14.84 9.62
CA SER A 297 5.43 16.11 8.95
C SER A 297 4.71 16.16 7.61
N VAL A 298 4.25 17.33 7.20
CA VAL A 298 3.73 17.57 5.85
C VAL A 298 4.88 18.12 5.02
N VAL A 299 5.24 17.43 3.94
CA VAL A 299 6.36 17.76 3.07
C VAL A 299 5.92 17.82 1.62
N VAL A 300 6.76 18.37 0.76
CA VAL A 300 6.58 18.34 -0.69
C VAL A 300 7.54 17.31 -1.26
N THR A 301 7.06 16.37 -2.08
CA THR A 301 7.91 15.36 -2.70
C THR A 301 8.93 16.02 -3.63
N GLY A 302 10.16 15.54 -3.57
CA GLY A 302 11.28 16.02 -4.38
C GLY A 302 11.45 15.22 -5.68
N ALA A 303 12.71 15.04 -6.07
CA ALA A 303 13.08 14.28 -7.26
C ALA A 303 12.66 12.81 -7.16
N VAL A 304 12.35 12.24 -8.32
CA VAL A 304 11.99 10.83 -8.51
C VAL A 304 13.10 10.15 -9.29
N TYR A 305 13.48 8.96 -8.87
CA TYR A 305 14.63 8.19 -9.35
C TYR A 305 14.19 6.78 -9.78
N SER A 306 14.94 6.20 -10.71
CA SER A 306 14.80 4.81 -11.15
C SER A 306 16.06 4.02 -10.81
N PHE A 307 15.94 2.75 -10.45
CA PHE A 307 17.09 1.83 -10.30
C PHE A 307 17.55 1.24 -11.62
N LYS A 308 16.59 0.96 -12.51
CA LYS A 308 16.84 0.46 -13.87
C LYS A 308 16.52 1.56 -14.88
N GLU A 309 15.43 1.46 -15.63
CA GLU A 309 15.07 2.47 -16.64
C GLU A 309 13.62 2.92 -16.55
N ASN A 310 13.42 4.24 -16.44
CA ASN A 310 12.20 4.98 -16.71
C ASN A 310 10.95 4.57 -15.89
N THR A 311 11.14 4.14 -14.64
CA THR A 311 10.08 3.85 -13.67
C THR A 311 10.26 4.70 -12.39
N PRO A 312 9.17 5.17 -11.76
CA PRO A 312 9.27 5.91 -10.51
C PRO A 312 9.52 4.92 -9.36
N ASP A 313 10.78 4.67 -9.03
CA ASP A 313 11.14 3.62 -8.06
C ASP A 313 11.34 4.18 -6.65
N VAL A 314 12.01 5.32 -6.58
CA VAL A 314 12.33 6.02 -5.34
C VAL A 314 12.06 7.49 -5.50
N PHE A 315 11.64 8.15 -4.44
CA PHE A 315 11.46 9.59 -4.45
C PHE A 315 11.95 10.24 -3.15
N SER A 316 12.46 11.45 -3.29
CA SER A 316 12.94 12.29 -2.20
C SER A 316 11.76 12.91 -1.43
N LEU A 317 11.92 13.02 -0.12
CA LEU A 317 11.00 13.63 0.82
C LEU A 317 11.61 14.87 1.48
N GLY A 318 12.91 15.10 1.28
CA GLY A 318 13.67 16.18 1.89
C GLY A 318 13.90 16.02 3.39
N GLY A 319 14.41 17.09 3.99
CA GLY A 319 14.67 17.18 5.42
C GLY A 319 13.40 17.47 6.22
N SER A 320 13.26 16.80 7.36
CA SER A 320 12.09 16.97 8.24
C SER A 320 12.39 16.53 9.67
N VAL A 321 11.46 16.76 10.59
CA VAL A 321 11.53 16.18 11.95
C VAL A 321 11.51 14.65 11.94
N VAL A 322 11.04 14.03 10.85
CA VAL A 322 10.99 12.58 10.67
C VAL A 322 12.33 12.04 10.15
N ALA A 323 13.26 12.87 9.65
CA ALA A 323 14.53 12.43 9.06
C ALA A 323 15.58 11.95 10.10
N GLN A 324 15.28 10.84 10.78
CA GLN A 324 16.11 10.25 11.83
C GLN A 324 16.15 8.72 11.73
N LYS A 325 17.14 8.11 12.42
CA LYS A 325 17.17 6.67 12.67
C LYS A 325 15.84 6.25 13.33
N GLY A 326 15.30 5.10 12.95
CA GLY A 326 13.98 4.62 13.38
C GLY A 326 12.81 4.95 12.45
N SER A 327 12.99 5.92 11.53
CA SER A 327 11.94 6.27 10.57
C SER A 327 11.83 5.30 9.39
N SER A 328 12.86 4.49 9.17
CA SER A 328 12.87 3.32 8.30
C SER A 328 11.60 2.48 8.49
N GLY A 329 10.84 2.31 7.41
CA GLY A 329 9.57 1.59 7.35
C GLY A 329 8.35 2.47 7.64
N GLY A 330 8.55 3.78 7.81
CA GLY A 330 7.49 4.76 8.02
C GLY A 330 6.69 5.04 6.75
N ALA A 331 5.51 5.64 6.95
CA ALA A 331 4.52 5.88 5.91
C ALA A 331 4.78 7.18 5.14
N VAL A 332 4.55 7.15 3.83
CA VAL A 332 4.32 8.34 2.99
C VAL A 332 2.90 8.27 2.42
N VAL A 333 2.05 9.22 2.80
CA VAL A 333 0.60 9.19 2.53
C VAL A 333 0.18 10.43 1.76
N ASN A 334 -0.56 10.23 0.66
CA ASN A 334 -1.10 11.33 -0.16
C ASN A 334 -2.35 11.96 0.49
N ARG A 335 -2.90 12.99 -0.16
CA ARG A 335 -4.07 13.71 0.35
C ARG A 335 -5.35 12.87 0.33
N GLU A 336 -5.40 11.81 -0.46
CA GLU A 336 -6.49 10.84 -0.53
C GLU A 336 -6.39 9.75 0.55
N ASN A 337 -5.46 9.90 1.51
CA ASN A 337 -5.18 8.92 2.57
C ASN A 337 -4.78 7.55 2.00
N LYS A 338 -3.96 7.54 0.94
CA LYS A 338 -3.35 6.34 0.38
C LYS A 338 -1.84 6.32 0.63
N LEU A 339 -1.33 5.14 0.95
CA LEU A 339 0.10 4.91 1.09
C LEU A 339 0.72 4.89 -0.30
N ILE A 340 1.59 5.84 -0.60
CA ILE A 340 2.28 5.96 -1.89
C ILE A 340 3.76 5.62 -1.78
N GLY A 341 4.33 5.64 -0.56
CA GLY A 341 5.73 5.27 -0.36
C GLY A 341 6.05 4.72 1.02
N LEU A 342 7.15 4.00 1.08
CA LEU A 342 7.75 3.44 2.30
C LEU A 342 9.11 4.09 2.53
N ILE A 343 9.33 4.75 3.66
CA ILE A 343 10.62 5.37 3.98
C ILE A 343 11.70 4.28 4.09
N VAL A 344 12.81 4.42 3.36
CA VAL A 344 13.85 3.38 3.26
C VAL A 344 15.24 3.88 3.62
N THR A 345 15.67 5.02 3.09
CA THR A 345 17.03 5.53 3.26
C THR A 345 17.01 6.98 3.69
N SER A 346 18.12 7.43 4.27
CA SER A 346 18.36 8.83 4.57
C SER A 346 19.78 9.20 4.16
N SER A 347 19.96 10.38 3.57
CA SER A 347 21.30 10.94 3.37
C SER A 347 21.95 11.31 4.71
N THR A 348 23.27 11.47 4.70
CA THR A 348 24.01 11.95 5.86
C THR A 348 23.86 13.47 6.01
N GLY A 349 23.53 13.93 7.21
CA GLY A 349 23.43 15.36 7.54
C GLY A 349 23.53 15.58 9.04
N LYS A 350 24.04 16.75 9.46
CA LYS A 350 24.25 17.07 10.89
C LYS A 350 22.93 17.34 11.60
N THR A 351 21.99 17.95 10.89
CA THR A 351 20.62 18.20 11.35
C THR A 351 19.62 17.40 10.53
N THR A 352 18.42 17.19 11.06
CA THR A 352 17.36 16.47 10.32
C THR A 352 16.84 17.29 9.12
N GLY A 353 17.06 18.61 9.10
CA GLY A 353 16.74 19.47 7.96
C GLY A 353 17.77 19.41 6.82
N GLU A 354 19.02 19.02 7.12
CA GLU A 354 20.07 18.82 6.10
C GLU A 354 20.02 17.43 5.45
N ARG A 355 19.29 16.50 6.06
CA ARG A 355 19.12 15.15 5.54
C ARG A 355 18.06 15.14 4.45
N ASP A 356 18.12 14.13 3.61
CA ASP A 356 17.08 13.80 2.65
C ASP A 356 16.57 12.41 2.98
N LEU A 357 15.27 12.29 3.27
CA LEU A 357 14.62 10.98 3.38
C LEU A 357 14.20 10.53 1.99
N ASN A 358 14.42 9.27 1.67
CA ASN A 358 13.92 8.67 0.44
C ASN A 358 12.93 7.56 0.76
N ALA A 359 11.94 7.41 -0.11
CA ALA A 359 10.96 6.34 -0.02
C ALA A 359 10.88 5.52 -1.31
N LEU A 360 10.71 4.20 -1.16
CA LEU A 360 10.31 3.34 -2.27
C LEU A 360 8.85 3.61 -2.63
N THR A 361 8.53 3.64 -3.91
CA THR A 361 7.13 3.71 -4.37
C THR A 361 6.42 2.38 -4.19
N MET A 362 5.10 2.40 -4.06
CA MET A 362 4.32 1.16 -4.02
C MET A 362 4.37 0.39 -5.35
N SER A 363 4.48 1.09 -6.49
CA SER A 363 4.62 0.46 -7.80
C SER A 363 5.93 -0.32 -7.92
N HIS A 364 7.04 0.22 -7.38
CA HIS A 364 8.30 -0.50 -7.29
C HIS A 364 8.24 -1.71 -6.37
N ILE A 365 7.61 -1.58 -5.19
CA ILE A 365 7.41 -2.71 -4.28
C ILE A 365 6.58 -3.83 -4.95
N ASP A 366 5.52 -3.52 -5.69
CA ASP A 366 4.75 -4.52 -6.46
C ASP A 366 5.60 -5.18 -7.55
N SER A 367 6.41 -4.38 -8.27
CA SER A 367 7.30 -4.87 -9.33
C SER A 367 8.35 -5.84 -8.76
N SER A 368 9.04 -5.44 -7.68
CA SER A 368 10.03 -6.28 -6.98
C SER A 368 9.38 -7.55 -6.42
N PHE A 369 8.18 -7.45 -5.83
CA PHE A 369 7.46 -8.60 -5.30
C PHE A 369 7.10 -9.59 -6.43
N ARG A 370 6.68 -9.06 -7.58
CA ARG A 370 6.37 -9.86 -8.77
C ARG A 370 7.60 -10.52 -9.38
N GLU A 371 8.74 -9.84 -9.41
CA GLU A 371 10.01 -10.42 -9.84
C GLU A 371 10.42 -11.60 -8.92
N ALA A 372 10.15 -11.49 -7.62
CA ALA A 372 10.51 -12.53 -6.65
C ALA A 372 9.51 -13.71 -6.58
N THR A 373 8.21 -13.47 -6.82
CA THR A 373 7.15 -14.46 -6.56
C THR A 373 6.41 -14.93 -7.81
N GLY A 374 6.49 -14.18 -8.91
CA GLY A 374 5.67 -14.38 -10.10
C GLY A 374 4.29 -13.70 -10.05
N ASP A 375 3.86 -13.21 -8.88
CA ASP A 375 2.53 -12.62 -8.67
C ASP A 375 2.60 -11.16 -8.20
N SER A 376 1.53 -10.39 -8.40
CA SER A 376 1.41 -9.04 -7.80
C SER A 376 1.22 -9.14 -6.29
N ILE A 377 1.74 -8.18 -5.51
CA ILE A 377 1.51 -8.10 -4.06
C ILE A 377 0.02 -8.03 -3.71
N ARG A 378 -0.82 -7.56 -4.65
CA ARG A 378 -2.28 -7.53 -4.52
C ARG A 378 -2.90 -8.92 -4.38
N SER A 379 -2.23 -9.98 -4.83
CA SER A 379 -2.70 -11.36 -4.66
C SER A 379 -2.80 -11.74 -3.18
N LEU A 380 -1.92 -11.18 -2.33
CA LEU A 380 -1.97 -11.36 -0.87
C LEU A 380 -3.26 -10.79 -0.28
N PHE A 381 -3.88 -9.79 -0.91
CA PHE A 381 -5.11 -9.15 -0.41
C PHE A 381 -6.38 -9.97 -0.64
N VAL A 382 -6.30 -11.01 -1.48
CA VAL A 382 -7.46 -11.86 -1.84
C VAL A 382 -7.27 -13.31 -1.40
N GLY A 383 -6.03 -13.76 -1.24
CA GLY A 383 -5.70 -15.13 -0.82
C GLY A 383 -5.73 -15.38 0.69
N ASP A 384 -5.49 -16.65 1.06
CA ASP A 384 -5.21 -17.05 2.44
C ASP A 384 -3.80 -16.60 2.84
N ILE A 385 -3.75 -15.51 3.60
CA ILE A 385 -2.51 -14.89 4.06
C ILE A 385 -1.77 -15.74 5.09
N ARG A 386 -2.48 -16.57 5.88
CA ARG A 386 -1.85 -17.43 6.88
C ARG A 386 -1.16 -18.60 6.19
N ALA A 387 -1.82 -19.20 5.20
CA ALA A 387 -1.21 -20.21 4.35
C ALA A 387 -0.02 -19.64 3.54
N SER A 388 -0.13 -18.40 3.08
CA SER A 388 0.97 -17.70 2.38
C SER A 388 2.19 -17.51 3.29
N ALA A 389 1.98 -17.00 4.51
CA ALA A 389 3.05 -16.86 5.51
C ALA A 389 3.67 -18.22 5.86
N GLN A 390 2.85 -19.25 6.09
CA GLN A 390 3.34 -20.59 6.37
C GLN A 390 4.21 -21.13 5.23
N SER A 391 3.72 -21.04 3.98
CA SER A 391 4.47 -21.50 2.81
C SER A 391 5.80 -20.76 2.65
N PHE A 392 5.85 -19.44 2.90
CA PHE A 392 7.09 -18.68 2.88
C PHE A 392 8.08 -19.17 3.95
N ASN A 393 7.62 -19.33 5.19
CA ASN A 393 8.46 -19.75 6.32
C ASN A 393 8.95 -21.19 6.23
N GLU A 394 8.19 -22.08 5.58
CA GLU A 394 8.59 -23.48 5.40
C GLU A 394 9.53 -23.67 4.20
N LYS A 395 9.31 -22.94 3.10
CA LYS A 395 9.98 -23.23 1.82
C LYS A 395 11.11 -22.27 1.47
N ILE A 396 11.02 -20.99 1.89
CA ILE A 396 11.94 -19.94 1.44
C ILE A 396 12.79 -19.43 2.61
N ALA A 397 12.16 -19.10 3.74
CA ALA A 397 12.86 -18.53 4.90
C ALA A 397 14.07 -19.36 5.39
N PRO A 398 14.07 -20.72 5.37
CA PRO A 398 15.23 -21.48 5.82
C PRO A 398 16.48 -21.26 4.97
N GLU A 399 16.33 -21.10 3.65
CA GLU A 399 17.45 -20.80 2.74
C GLU A 399 18.00 -19.39 3.03
N LEU A 400 17.10 -18.40 3.15
CA LEU A 400 17.49 -17.02 3.45
C LEU A 400 18.17 -16.90 4.81
N LYS A 401 17.63 -17.58 5.83
CA LYS A 401 18.23 -17.69 7.15
C LYS A 401 19.65 -18.25 7.07
N LYS A 402 19.86 -19.32 6.31
CA LYS A 402 21.19 -19.93 6.14
C LYS A 402 22.19 -18.95 5.53
N ILE A 403 21.79 -18.17 4.51
CA ILE A 403 22.65 -17.14 3.90
C ILE A 403 23.16 -16.15 4.96
N LEU A 404 22.27 -15.66 5.82
CA LEU A 404 22.63 -14.74 6.90
C LEU A 404 23.50 -15.39 7.97
N GLN A 405 23.18 -16.63 8.37
CA GLN A 405 23.97 -17.38 9.35
C GLN A 405 25.38 -17.67 8.85
N ASP A 406 25.53 -18.06 7.58
CA ASP A 406 26.83 -18.30 6.95
C ASP A 406 27.66 -17.00 6.93
N ALA A 407 27.03 -15.84 6.68
CA ALA A 407 27.73 -14.55 6.72
C ALA A 407 28.19 -14.16 8.14
N LEU A 408 27.39 -14.48 9.17
CA LEU A 408 27.69 -14.21 10.58
C LEU A 408 28.71 -15.18 11.19
N THR A 409 28.86 -16.39 10.65
CA THR A 409 29.75 -17.45 11.20
C THR A 409 31.08 -17.60 10.46
N LYS A 410 31.20 -17.08 9.24
CA LYS A 410 32.46 -17.06 8.46
C LYS A 410 33.52 -16.08 8.99
N ARG A 411 33.26 -15.43 10.12
CA ARG A 411 34.16 -14.45 10.73
C ARG A 411 34.73 -14.96 12.04
#